data_AF-A0A7S4WBD3-F1
#
_entry.id   AF-A0A7S4WBD3-F1
#
_cell.length_a   1.000
_cell.length_b   1.000
_cell.length_c   1.000
_cell.angle_alpha   90.00
_cell.angle_beta   90.00
_cell.angle_gamma   90.00
#
_symmetry.space_group_name_H-M   'P 1'
#
loop_
_entity.id
_entity.type
_entity.pdbx_description
1 polymer ?
#
loop_
_entity_poly.entity_id
_entity_poly.type
_entity_poly.pdbx_seq_one_letter_code
_entity_poly.pdbx_strand_id
1 'polypeptide(L)'
;APALGPAAPRPRRSRASESPRQIVPLVPLLFALPTGAGIALPSDNDLSNFRLDPAPFHTEWTDPRLLGDKVARPGFQTDAVLPGGGVGGSSSSWAAHPWVDRLYPFAWEREYDGALATAWSRRWWWLSYVAAATYVIGLCIGTSSMKDRAPYSLATALACWNLLLFAFSFVGMMRTVPHLILMISEFGLEYSVCRSARVSYGKGAVGLWVFLFILSKYAELLDTAFLVVRKRKVSFLHWYHHCSVLLYCWHAFLWESPAGIYFATINYSVHAVMYLYY
;
A
#
# COMPACT_ATOMS: atom_id res chain seq x y z
N ALA A 1 -44.14 41.95 72.15
CA ALA A 1 -42.94 42.67 72.63
C ALA A 1 -42.03 41.66 73.32
N PRO A 2 -40.69 41.71 73.18
CA PRO A 2 -39.91 42.90 72.85
C PRO A 2 -39.18 42.84 71.49
N ALA A 3 -38.96 44.04 70.97
CA ALA A 3 -38.09 44.36 69.85
C ALA A 3 -36.64 44.54 70.35
N LEU A 4 -35.67 44.19 69.52
CA LEU A 4 -34.29 44.67 69.60
C LEU A 4 -33.85 45.11 68.21
N GLY A 5 -33.37 46.36 68.17
CA GLY A 5 -33.24 47.22 66.99
C GLY A 5 -32.09 46.90 66.01
N PRO A 6 -31.88 47.78 65.01
CA PRO A 6 -31.03 47.50 63.87
C PRO A 6 -29.54 47.66 64.21
N ALA A 7 -28.73 46.67 63.86
CA ALA A 7 -27.28 46.73 63.96
C ALA A 7 -26.66 47.32 62.68
N ALA A 8 -25.68 48.22 62.88
CA ALA A 8 -25.01 49.07 61.89
C ALA A 8 -24.31 48.32 60.72
N PRO A 9 -24.11 48.98 59.56
CA PRO A 9 -23.43 48.37 58.42
C PRO A 9 -21.91 48.34 58.64
N ARG A 10 -21.28 47.18 58.42
CA ARG A 10 -19.82 47.01 58.40
C ARG A 10 -19.35 46.51 57.01
N PRO A 11 -18.10 46.81 56.64
CA PRO A 11 -17.73 47.27 55.30
C PRO A 11 -17.63 46.16 54.24
N ARG A 12 -17.96 46.55 53.01
CA ARG A 12 -17.88 45.76 51.78
C ARG A 12 -16.42 45.32 51.54
N ARG A 13 -16.06 44.09 51.90
CA ARG A 13 -14.82 43.45 51.43
C ARG A 13 -14.99 43.05 49.97
N SER A 14 -14.08 43.53 49.13
CA SER A 14 -13.96 43.17 47.72
C SER A 14 -13.84 41.65 47.58
N ARG A 15 -14.76 41.05 46.82
CA ARG A 15 -14.69 39.64 46.44
C ARG A 15 -13.62 39.54 45.33
N ALA A 16 -12.43 39.07 45.69
CA ALA A 16 -11.46 38.57 44.72
C ALA A 16 -12.14 37.43 43.95
N SER A 17 -12.10 37.50 42.63
CA SER A 17 -12.64 36.48 41.73
C SER A 17 -11.91 35.16 41.93
N GLU A 18 -12.62 34.15 42.43
CA GLU A 18 -12.14 32.77 42.43
C GLU A 18 -12.01 32.29 40.98
N SER A 19 -10.79 31.96 40.56
CA SER A 19 -10.52 31.31 39.28
C SER A 19 -11.05 29.87 39.30
N PRO A 20 -11.73 29.37 38.26
CA PRO A 20 -12.17 27.98 38.22
C PRO A 20 -10.94 27.05 38.18
N ARG A 21 -10.95 26.03 39.05
CA ARG A 21 -9.95 24.95 39.09
C ARG A 21 -9.86 24.29 37.71
N GLN A 22 -8.70 24.40 37.07
CA GLN A 22 -8.38 23.64 35.86
C GLN A 22 -8.27 22.15 36.22
N ILE A 23 -9.20 21.35 35.69
CA ILE A 23 -9.01 19.91 35.53
C ILE A 23 -7.95 19.76 34.45
N VAL A 24 -6.77 19.26 34.81
CA VAL A 24 -5.69 18.94 33.86
C VAL A 24 -6.10 17.69 33.09
N PRO A 25 -6.32 17.73 31.76
CA PRO A 25 -6.40 16.51 30.98
C PRO A 25 -4.98 16.01 30.76
N LEU A 26 -4.63 14.94 31.46
CA LEU A 26 -3.47 14.10 31.14
C LEU A 26 -3.78 13.41 29.80
N VAL A 27 -3.44 14.08 28.69
CA VAL A 27 -3.12 13.59 27.32
C VAL A 27 -3.29 14.79 26.39
N PRO A 28 -2.20 15.51 26.10
CA PRO A 28 -1.88 15.71 24.68
C PRO A 28 -0.36 15.75 24.47
N LEU A 29 0.26 14.60 24.17
CA LEU A 29 1.67 14.59 23.76
C LEU A 29 1.97 13.69 22.56
N LEU A 30 0.97 13.35 21.74
CA LEU A 30 1.18 12.50 20.56
C LEU A 30 0.66 13.03 19.23
N PHE A 31 -0.10 14.12 19.17
CA PHE A 31 -0.58 14.66 17.88
C PHE A 31 -0.73 16.19 17.89
N ALA A 32 0.35 16.91 18.20
CA ALA A 32 0.45 18.30 17.75
C ALA A 32 0.82 18.31 16.26
N LEU A 33 -0.15 17.99 15.39
CA LEU A 33 -0.02 18.35 13.98
C LEU A 33 0.00 19.88 13.91
N PRO A 34 0.98 20.51 13.26
CA PRO A 34 1.01 21.96 13.16
C PRO A 34 -0.27 22.42 12.46
N THR A 35 -1.10 23.16 13.21
CA THR A 35 -2.29 23.86 12.71
C THR A 35 -1.82 24.93 11.73
N GLY A 36 -1.66 24.55 10.46
CA GLY A 36 -1.14 25.42 9.41
C GLY A 36 -0.71 24.73 8.12
N ALA A 37 -0.68 23.39 8.03
CA ALA A 37 -0.39 22.69 6.79
C ALA A 37 -1.70 22.26 6.10
N GLY A 38 -2.45 23.21 5.56
CA GLY A 38 -3.43 22.87 4.53
C GLY A 38 -2.67 22.30 3.33
N ILE A 39 -2.83 20.99 3.07
CA ILE A 39 -2.28 20.37 1.86
C ILE A 39 -3.08 20.93 0.68
N ALA A 40 -2.53 21.95 0.01
CA ALA A 40 -3.06 22.41 -1.26
C ALA A 40 -2.70 21.34 -2.30
N LEU A 41 -3.68 20.55 -2.70
CA LEU A 41 -3.51 19.62 -3.82
C LEU A 41 -3.26 20.45 -5.09
N PRO A 42 -2.33 20.02 -5.95
CA PRO A 42 -2.14 20.63 -7.27
C PRO A 42 -3.48 20.75 -8.01
N SER A 43 -3.67 21.81 -8.80
CA SER A 43 -4.93 22.05 -9.52
C SER A 43 -5.25 20.99 -10.58
N ASP A 44 -4.28 20.14 -10.91
CA ASP A 44 -4.40 18.96 -11.79
C ASP A 44 -4.71 17.66 -11.01
N ASN A 45 -4.79 17.70 -9.68
CA ASN A 45 -5.24 16.56 -8.86
C ASN A 45 -6.78 16.46 -8.82
N ASP A 46 -7.41 16.53 -9.98
CA ASP A 46 -8.86 16.39 -10.16
C ASP A 46 -9.15 15.22 -11.11
N LEU A 47 -9.90 14.24 -10.61
CA LEU A 47 -10.36 13.06 -11.36
C LEU A 47 -11.49 13.39 -12.34
N SER A 48 -12.02 14.62 -12.33
CA SER A 48 -13.10 15.07 -13.22
C SER A 48 -12.73 14.93 -14.71
N ASN A 49 -11.45 15.10 -15.04
CA ASN A 49 -10.94 15.00 -16.41
C ASN A 49 -11.20 13.60 -17.03
N PHE A 50 -11.12 12.52 -16.25
CA PHE A 50 -11.37 11.16 -16.72
C PHE A 50 -12.85 10.82 -16.91
N ARG A 51 -13.76 11.59 -16.28
CA ARG A 51 -15.21 11.40 -16.43
C ARG A 51 -15.73 11.99 -17.74
N LEU A 52 -15.08 13.05 -18.22
CA LEU A 52 -15.45 13.78 -19.43
C LEU A 52 -14.76 13.21 -20.68
N ASP A 53 -13.51 12.78 -20.54
CA ASP A 53 -12.77 12.06 -21.58
C ASP A 53 -12.10 10.81 -20.97
N PRO A 54 -12.52 9.58 -21.34
CA PRO A 54 -11.89 8.36 -20.85
C PRO A 54 -10.58 8.03 -21.57
N ALA A 55 -10.23 8.68 -22.68
CA ALA A 55 -9.02 8.33 -23.44
C ALA A 55 -7.72 8.48 -22.62
N PRO A 56 -7.50 9.55 -21.84
CA PRO A 56 -6.33 9.71 -20.97
C PRO A 56 -6.18 8.59 -19.92
N PHE A 57 -7.28 7.99 -19.47
CA PHE A 57 -7.23 6.89 -18.50
C PHE A 57 -6.48 5.67 -19.07
N HIS A 58 -6.60 5.39 -20.37
CA HIS A 58 -5.97 4.23 -20.99
C HIS A 58 -4.51 4.46 -21.44
N THR A 59 -3.97 5.66 -21.19
CA THR A 59 -2.61 6.04 -21.60
C THR A 59 -1.64 6.02 -20.42
N GLU A 60 -0.35 6.18 -20.70
CA GLU A 60 0.65 6.47 -19.68
C GLU A 60 0.37 7.85 -19.09
N TRP A 61 0.26 7.92 -17.76
CA TRP A 61 0.08 9.19 -17.08
C TRP A 61 1.39 9.96 -17.06
N THR A 62 1.30 11.27 -17.11
CA THR A 62 2.49 12.12 -16.95
C THR A 62 3.00 12.01 -15.51
N ASP A 63 4.32 12.09 -15.33
CA ASP A 63 4.91 12.16 -14.00
C ASP A 63 4.30 13.36 -13.25
N PRO A 64 3.81 13.18 -12.01
CA PRO A 64 3.15 14.25 -11.27
C PRO A 64 4.11 15.40 -11.01
N ARG A 65 3.60 16.64 -11.08
CA ARG A 65 4.42 17.82 -10.80
C ARG A 65 4.80 17.88 -9.33
N LEU A 66 6.03 18.31 -9.06
CA LEU A 66 6.46 18.61 -7.69
C LEU A 66 5.64 19.79 -7.14
N LEU A 67 5.29 19.73 -5.85
CA LEU A 67 4.48 20.75 -5.19
C LEU A 67 5.28 22.06 -5.05
N GLY A 68 4.95 23.04 -5.91
CA GLY A 68 5.39 24.44 -5.86
C GLY A 68 6.65 24.76 -6.68
N ASP A 69 6.86 26.06 -6.98
CA ASP A 69 8.06 26.63 -7.62
C ASP A 69 9.38 26.42 -6.85
N LYS A 70 9.36 25.60 -5.80
CA LYS A 70 10.55 25.12 -5.12
C LYS A 70 11.01 23.87 -5.84
N VAL A 71 11.82 24.13 -6.88
CA VAL A 71 12.99 23.32 -7.26
C VAL A 71 13.38 22.41 -6.11
N ALA A 72 13.52 21.11 -6.38
CA ALA A 72 14.14 20.13 -5.50
C ALA A 72 15.16 20.84 -4.60
N ARG A 73 14.87 20.96 -3.29
CA ARG A 73 15.79 21.68 -2.42
C ARG A 73 17.15 21.00 -2.58
N PRO A 74 18.25 21.73 -2.80
CA PRO A 74 19.56 21.09 -2.90
C PRO A 74 19.79 20.24 -1.63
N GLY A 75 19.79 18.91 -1.77
CA GLY A 75 19.92 17.96 -0.66
C GLY A 75 18.62 17.28 -0.16
N PHE A 76 17.42 17.64 -0.64
CA PHE A 76 16.21 16.83 -0.46
C PHE A 76 15.83 16.24 -1.81
N GLN A 77 16.12 14.96 -2.00
CA GLN A 77 15.50 14.22 -3.10
C GLN A 77 13.99 14.26 -2.89
N THR A 78 13.26 14.83 -3.84
CA THR A 78 11.80 14.85 -3.80
C THR A 78 11.19 13.51 -4.21
N ASP A 79 12.02 12.61 -4.73
CA ASP A 79 11.63 11.37 -5.36
C ASP A 79 12.54 10.26 -4.82
N ALA A 80 11.95 9.26 -4.17
CA ALA A 80 12.65 8.07 -3.71
C ALA A 80 13.03 7.21 -4.93
N VAL A 81 13.98 7.66 -5.74
CA VAL A 81 14.60 6.85 -6.78
C VAL A 81 15.61 5.94 -6.09
N LEU A 82 15.12 4.84 -5.53
CA LEU A 82 16.01 3.78 -5.07
C LEU A 82 16.64 3.07 -6.29
N PRO A 83 17.88 2.57 -6.16
CA PRO A 83 18.80 2.49 -7.28
C PRO A 83 18.32 1.54 -8.36
N GLY A 84 18.13 2.11 -9.55
CA GLY A 84 18.00 1.32 -10.75
C GLY A 84 17.39 2.00 -11.95
N GLY A 85 16.45 2.93 -11.78
CA GLY A 85 15.66 3.42 -12.90
C GLY A 85 15.26 4.88 -12.74
N GLY A 86 15.99 5.78 -13.42
CA GLY A 86 15.53 7.14 -13.71
C GLY A 86 16.43 8.27 -13.22
N VAL A 87 17.21 8.81 -14.17
CA VAL A 87 17.82 10.15 -14.29
C VAL A 87 17.56 11.14 -13.13
N GLY A 88 18.61 11.50 -12.37
CA GLY A 88 18.66 12.78 -11.66
C GLY A 88 19.17 12.82 -10.22
N GLY A 89 19.46 11.70 -9.56
CA GLY A 89 20.01 11.70 -8.20
C GLY A 89 21.51 11.98 -8.18
N SER A 90 21.95 13.11 -7.59
CA SER A 90 23.37 13.41 -7.39
C SER A 90 24.06 12.29 -6.62
N SER A 91 25.19 11.82 -7.15
CA SER A 91 26.04 10.71 -6.70
C SER A 91 26.55 10.78 -5.24
N SER A 92 26.33 11.87 -4.50
CA SER A 92 26.93 12.12 -3.20
C SER A 92 26.21 11.49 -1.99
N SER A 93 24.90 11.19 -2.07
CA SER A 93 24.18 10.59 -0.94
C SER A 93 24.26 9.05 -0.91
N TRP A 94 24.69 8.43 -2.01
CA TRP A 94 24.47 6.99 -2.30
C TRP A 94 25.72 6.12 -2.21
N ALA A 95 26.91 6.74 -2.09
CA ALA A 95 28.14 6.01 -1.74
C ALA A 95 28.08 5.32 -0.36
N ALA A 96 27.05 5.63 0.45
CA ALA A 96 26.85 5.12 1.80
C ALA A 96 26.22 3.71 1.88
N HIS A 97 25.66 3.15 0.79
CA HIS A 97 24.95 1.86 0.84
C HIS A 97 25.40 0.80 -0.20
N PRO A 98 26.63 0.24 -0.06
CA PRO A 98 27.16 -0.80 -0.97
C PRO A 98 26.37 -2.12 -0.97
N TRP A 99 25.43 -2.29 -0.05
CA TRP A 99 24.56 -3.47 0.01
C TRP A 99 23.42 -3.41 -1.01
N VAL A 100 23.09 -2.22 -1.52
CA VAL A 100 22.03 -2.02 -2.51
C VAL A 100 22.37 -2.73 -3.82
N ASP A 101 23.58 -2.60 -4.34
CA ASP A 101 23.97 -3.27 -5.59
C ASP A 101 23.93 -4.80 -5.46
N ARG A 102 24.14 -5.31 -4.24
CA ARG A 102 23.96 -6.73 -3.93
C ARG A 102 22.49 -7.12 -3.84
N LEU A 103 21.65 -6.21 -3.36
CA LEU A 103 20.22 -6.41 -3.26
C LEU A 103 19.52 -6.31 -4.62
N TYR A 104 20.04 -5.51 -5.55
CA TYR A 104 19.52 -5.31 -6.91
C TYR A 104 20.59 -5.58 -7.97
N PRO A 105 21.01 -6.84 -8.15
CA PRO A 105 22.16 -7.16 -9.00
C PRO A 105 21.86 -6.99 -10.50
N PHE A 106 20.60 -7.10 -10.91
CA PHE A 106 20.22 -7.17 -12.31
C PHE A 106 19.88 -5.81 -12.92
N ALA A 107 20.51 -5.48 -14.06
CA ALA A 107 20.27 -4.22 -14.77
C ALA A 107 18.82 -4.09 -15.26
N TRP A 108 18.23 -5.18 -15.76
CA TRP A 108 16.85 -5.17 -16.25
C TRP A 108 15.80 -4.95 -15.14
N GLU A 109 16.06 -5.39 -13.90
CA GLU A 109 15.20 -5.05 -12.76
C GLU A 109 15.33 -3.56 -12.43
N ARG A 110 16.56 -3.07 -12.45
CA ARG A 110 16.90 -1.68 -12.17
C ARG A 110 16.25 -0.74 -13.18
N GLU A 111 16.38 -1.02 -14.47
CA GLU A 111 15.90 -0.14 -15.55
C GLU A 111 14.38 -0.22 -15.79
N TYR A 112 13.66 -1.01 -15.00
CA TYR A 112 12.22 -1.16 -15.14
C TYR A 112 11.47 0.18 -14.94
N ASP A 113 10.52 0.45 -15.84
CA ASP A 113 9.55 1.54 -15.70
C ASP A 113 8.13 0.97 -15.68
N GLY A 114 7.41 1.21 -14.59
CA GLY A 114 6.05 0.74 -14.41
C GLY A 114 4.99 1.46 -15.25
N ALA A 115 5.32 2.55 -15.94
CA ALA A 115 4.36 3.35 -16.72
C ALA A 115 3.57 2.50 -17.74
N LEU A 116 4.27 1.66 -18.50
CA LEU A 116 3.65 0.78 -19.48
C LEU A 116 2.77 -0.28 -18.81
N ALA A 117 3.22 -0.82 -17.68
CA ALA A 117 2.47 -1.83 -16.94
C ALA A 117 1.17 -1.25 -16.35
N THR A 118 1.21 -0.04 -15.77
CA THR A 118 0.00 0.60 -15.24
C THR A 118 -0.96 1.02 -16.35
N ALA A 119 -0.45 1.52 -17.49
CA ALA A 119 -1.26 1.81 -18.68
C ALA A 119 -1.92 0.54 -19.24
N TRP A 120 -1.18 -0.56 -19.32
CA TRP A 120 -1.73 -1.86 -19.72
C TRP A 120 -2.82 -2.33 -18.74
N SER A 121 -2.59 -2.25 -17.44
CA SER A 121 -3.61 -2.61 -16.44
C SER A 121 -4.86 -1.73 -16.53
N ARG A 122 -4.74 -0.43 -16.84
CA ARG A 122 -5.88 0.46 -17.10
C ARG A 122 -6.61 0.12 -18.40
N ARG A 123 -5.89 -0.27 -19.46
CA ARG A 123 -6.49 -0.75 -20.72
C ARG A 123 -7.34 -2.00 -20.49
N TRP A 124 -6.85 -2.89 -19.62
CA TRP A 124 -7.50 -4.15 -19.25
C TRP A 124 -8.09 -4.10 -17.83
N TRP A 125 -8.69 -2.96 -17.45
CA TRP A 125 -9.23 -2.77 -16.10
C TRP A 125 -10.29 -3.82 -15.70
N TRP A 126 -11.03 -4.34 -16.68
CA TRP A 126 -12.09 -5.33 -16.49
C TRP A 126 -11.58 -6.76 -16.25
N LEU A 127 -10.29 -7.02 -16.49
CA LEU A 127 -9.70 -8.36 -16.43
C LEU A 127 -9.84 -9.00 -15.05
N SER A 128 -9.65 -8.23 -13.98
CA SER A 128 -9.75 -8.73 -12.60
C SER A 128 -11.18 -9.16 -12.25
N TYR A 129 -12.20 -8.45 -12.75
CA TYR A 129 -13.60 -8.81 -12.55
C TYR A 129 -13.97 -10.10 -13.28
N VAL A 130 -13.49 -10.26 -14.52
CA VAL A 130 -13.68 -11.50 -15.28
C VAL A 130 -12.99 -12.66 -14.56
N ALA A 131 -11.74 -12.50 -14.14
CA ALA A 131 -11.02 -13.54 -13.40
C ALA A 131 -11.71 -13.90 -12.08
N ALA A 132 -12.18 -12.92 -11.30
CA ALA A 132 -12.92 -13.16 -10.06
C ALA A 132 -14.25 -13.90 -10.30
N ALA A 133 -15.00 -13.52 -11.33
CA ALA A 133 -16.24 -14.20 -11.71
C ALA A 133 -15.97 -15.64 -12.17
N THR A 134 -14.98 -15.84 -13.05
CA THR A 134 -14.55 -17.18 -13.49
C THR A 134 -14.08 -18.03 -12.33
N TYR A 135 -13.37 -17.45 -11.36
CA TYR A 135 -12.92 -18.12 -10.15
C TYR A 135 -14.10 -18.62 -9.29
N VAL A 136 -15.11 -17.77 -9.03
CA VAL A 136 -16.30 -18.16 -8.26
C VAL A 136 -17.12 -19.23 -9.00
N ILE A 137 -17.32 -19.07 -10.32
CA ILE A 137 -17.98 -20.07 -11.15
C ILE A 137 -17.21 -21.40 -11.12
N GLY A 138 -15.89 -21.33 -11.26
CA GLY A 138 -14.98 -22.48 -11.21
C GLY A 138 -15.04 -23.20 -9.86
N LEU A 139 -15.17 -22.47 -8.75
CA LEU A 139 -15.36 -23.05 -7.42
C LEU A 139 -16.68 -23.84 -7.34
N CYS A 140 -17.79 -23.28 -7.85
CA CYS A 140 -19.08 -23.96 -7.89
C CYS A 140 -19.06 -25.22 -8.76
N ILE A 141 -18.51 -25.10 -9.98
CA ILE A 141 -18.40 -26.23 -10.94
C ILE A 141 -17.46 -27.29 -10.38
N GLY A 142 -16.27 -26.91 -9.91
CA GLY A 142 -15.25 -27.81 -9.41
C GLY A 142 -15.72 -28.58 -8.17
N THR A 143 -16.35 -27.91 -7.20
CA THR A 143 -16.90 -28.57 -6.02
C THR A 143 -18.04 -29.53 -6.37
N SER A 144 -18.91 -29.17 -7.32
CA SER A 144 -19.98 -30.06 -7.78
C SER A 144 -19.44 -31.28 -8.54
N SER A 145 -18.51 -31.06 -9.47
CA SER A 145 -17.88 -32.12 -10.28
C SER A 145 -17.10 -33.12 -9.43
N MET A 146 -16.49 -32.65 -8.33
CA MET A 146 -15.74 -33.50 -7.43
C MET A 146 -16.63 -34.31 -6.48
N LYS A 147 -17.95 -34.06 -6.34
CA LYS A 147 -18.81 -34.80 -5.40
C LYS A 147 -18.68 -36.32 -5.55
N ASP A 148 -18.78 -36.80 -6.79
CA ASP A 148 -18.78 -38.23 -7.11
C ASP A 148 -17.40 -38.81 -7.46
N ARG A 149 -16.32 -38.02 -7.35
CA ARG A 149 -14.95 -38.44 -7.72
C ARG A 149 -14.06 -38.70 -6.50
N ALA A 150 -13.06 -39.56 -6.60
CA ALA A 150 -12.05 -39.69 -5.55
C ALA A 150 -11.16 -38.44 -5.47
N PRO A 151 -10.61 -38.09 -4.28
CA PRO A 151 -9.65 -36.98 -4.17
C PRO A 151 -8.34 -37.34 -4.88
N TYR A 152 -7.74 -36.39 -5.59
CA TYR A 152 -6.46 -36.63 -6.26
C TYR A 152 -5.29 -36.51 -5.27
N SER A 153 -4.29 -37.39 -5.42
CA SER A 153 -3.01 -37.28 -4.72
C SER A 153 -2.04 -36.41 -5.51
N LEU A 154 -1.97 -35.13 -5.16
CA LEU A 154 -1.13 -34.12 -5.82
C LEU A 154 -0.01 -33.62 -4.89
N ALA A 155 0.51 -34.47 -4.01
CA ALA A 155 1.45 -34.06 -2.96
C ALA A 155 2.71 -33.38 -3.53
N THR A 156 3.36 -33.98 -4.51
CA THR A 156 4.56 -33.42 -5.15
C THR A 156 4.26 -32.12 -5.87
N ALA A 157 3.16 -32.07 -6.63
CA ALA A 157 2.76 -30.86 -7.36
C ALA A 157 2.49 -29.70 -6.40
N LEU A 158 1.82 -29.96 -5.27
CA LEU A 158 1.56 -28.97 -4.24
C LEU A 158 2.85 -28.51 -3.54
N ALA A 159 3.76 -29.44 -3.23
CA ALA A 159 5.06 -29.09 -2.63
C ALA A 159 5.89 -28.20 -3.57
N CYS A 160 5.93 -28.53 -4.87
CA CYS A 160 6.61 -27.69 -5.87
C CYS A 160 5.94 -26.32 -6.00
N TRP A 161 4.60 -26.27 -5.97
CA TRP A 161 3.83 -25.03 -6.04
C TRP A 161 4.10 -24.12 -4.82
N ASN A 162 4.02 -24.68 -3.62
CA ASN A 162 4.33 -23.96 -2.38
C ASN A 162 5.79 -23.47 -2.37
N LEU A 163 6.75 -24.30 -2.80
CA LEU A 163 8.15 -23.89 -2.88
C LEU A 163 8.36 -22.74 -3.88
N LEU A 164 7.65 -22.76 -5.01
CA LEU A 164 7.70 -21.69 -6.00
C LEU A 164 7.12 -20.40 -5.43
N LEU A 165 5.97 -20.46 -4.77
CA LEU A 165 5.35 -19.29 -4.14
C LEU A 165 6.18 -18.77 -2.96
N PHE A 166 6.79 -19.65 -2.18
CA PHE A 166 7.77 -19.29 -1.17
C PHE A 166 8.94 -18.50 -1.77
N ALA A 167 9.61 -19.05 -2.78
CA ALA A 167 10.78 -18.41 -3.39
C ALA A 167 10.39 -17.07 -4.01
N PHE A 168 9.27 -17.01 -4.72
CA PHE A 168 8.72 -15.78 -5.27
C PHE A 168 8.46 -14.73 -4.19
N SER A 169 7.77 -15.11 -3.11
CA SER A 169 7.45 -14.19 -2.02
C SER A 169 8.67 -13.76 -1.22
N PHE A 170 9.65 -14.64 -1.04
CA PHE A 170 10.89 -14.34 -0.35
C PHE A 170 11.74 -13.33 -1.13
N VAL A 171 11.86 -13.49 -2.45
CA VAL A 171 12.59 -12.50 -3.27
C VAL A 171 11.84 -11.18 -3.32
N GLY A 172 10.50 -11.20 -3.48
CA GLY A 172 9.67 -10.00 -3.42
C GLY A 172 9.80 -9.25 -2.08
N MET A 173 9.79 -9.96 -0.96
CA MET A 173 10.07 -9.41 0.37
C MET A 173 11.45 -8.76 0.42
N MET A 174 12.49 -9.45 -0.05
CA MET A 174 13.85 -8.91 -0.06
C MET A 174 13.96 -7.63 -0.89
N ARG A 175 13.20 -7.51 -1.99
CA ARG A 175 13.26 -6.31 -2.84
C ARG A 175 12.44 -5.15 -2.30
N THR A 176 11.34 -5.42 -1.59
CA THR A 176 10.37 -4.39 -1.17
C THR A 176 10.58 -3.90 0.27
N VAL A 177 10.95 -4.77 1.21
CA VAL A 177 11.13 -4.41 2.64
C VAL A 177 12.18 -3.32 2.83
N PRO A 178 13.41 -3.42 2.28
CA PRO A 178 14.43 -2.40 2.47
C PRO A 178 14.01 -1.05 1.87
N HIS A 179 13.33 -1.07 0.71
CA HIS A 179 12.78 0.14 0.10
C HIS A 179 11.77 0.83 0.99
N LEU A 180 10.81 0.07 1.54
CA LEU A 180 9.79 0.63 2.42
C LEU A 180 10.40 1.25 3.67
N ILE A 181 11.37 0.58 4.29
CA ILE A 181 12.07 1.10 5.49
C ILE A 181 12.82 2.39 5.15
N LEU A 182 13.60 2.40 4.07
CA LEU A 182 14.37 3.57 3.64
C LEU A 182 13.45 4.75 3.26
N MET A 183 12.37 4.48 2.52
CA MET A 183 11.41 5.51 2.12
C MET A 183 10.79 6.20 3.35
N ILE A 184 10.43 5.42 4.37
CA ILE A 184 9.87 5.96 5.61
C ILE A 184 10.94 6.67 6.45
N SER A 185 12.16 6.13 6.54
CA SER A 185 13.21 6.73 7.37
C SER A 185 13.74 8.04 6.80
N GLU A 186 13.86 8.15 5.48
CA GLU A 186 14.40 9.33 4.80
C GLU A 186 13.35 10.42 4.56
N PHE A 187 12.12 10.03 4.15
CA PHE A 187 11.11 10.99 3.71
C PHE A 187 9.88 11.08 4.63
N GLY A 188 9.76 10.18 5.61
CA GLY A 188 8.66 10.17 6.58
C GLY A 188 7.36 9.55 6.06
N LEU A 189 6.40 9.39 6.98
CA LEU A 189 5.14 8.71 6.69
C LEU A 189 4.25 9.48 5.72
N GLU A 190 4.18 10.82 5.84
CA GLU A 190 3.41 11.66 4.94
C GLU A 190 3.82 11.46 3.48
N TYR A 191 5.14 11.45 3.23
CA TYR A 191 5.67 11.21 1.89
C TYR A 191 5.22 9.86 1.34
N SER A 192 5.41 8.80 2.12
CA SER A 192 5.13 7.42 1.70
C SER A 192 3.66 7.10 1.40
N VAL A 193 2.71 7.85 1.98
CA VAL A 193 1.26 7.60 1.80
C VAL A 193 0.56 8.64 0.93
N CYS A 194 1.15 9.82 0.74
CA CYS A 194 0.54 10.91 -0.03
C CYS A 194 1.16 11.11 -1.42
N ARG A 195 2.31 10.48 -1.72
CA ARG A 195 2.97 10.58 -3.04
C ARG A 195 2.59 9.43 -3.96
N SER A 196 2.27 9.77 -5.21
CA SER A 196 1.93 8.80 -6.26
C SER A 196 2.93 7.65 -6.31
N ALA A 197 2.39 6.42 -6.43
CA ALA A 197 3.19 5.21 -6.58
C ALA A 197 4.21 5.33 -7.72
N ARG A 198 3.86 6.00 -8.82
CA ARG A 198 4.71 6.18 -10.00
C ARG A 198 6.09 6.75 -9.69
N VAL A 199 6.14 7.64 -8.71
CA VAL A 199 7.37 8.35 -8.34
C VAL A 199 8.02 7.74 -7.10
N SER A 200 7.23 7.21 -6.17
CA SER A 200 7.74 6.70 -4.89
C SER A 200 8.29 5.27 -4.97
N TYR A 201 7.66 4.38 -5.74
CA TYR A 201 8.07 2.97 -5.83
C TYR A 201 7.76 2.28 -7.16
N GLY A 202 7.19 2.98 -8.14
CA GLY A 202 6.72 2.43 -9.41
C GLY A 202 7.82 2.20 -10.45
N LYS A 203 9.05 2.64 -10.16
CA LYS A 203 10.23 2.48 -11.02
C LYS A 203 11.25 1.54 -10.38
N GLY A 204 12.12 1.02 -11.22
CA GLY A 204 13.16 0.06 -10.89
C GLY A 204 12.67 -1.24 -10.27
N ALA A 205 13.56 -1.90 -9.54
CA ALA A 205 13.31 -3.27 -9.11
C ALA A 205 12.05 -3.37 -8.24
N VAL A 206 11.81 -2.39 -7.38
CA VAL A 206 10.61 -2.38 -6.54
C VAL A 206 9.34 -2.24 -7.38
N GLY A 207 9.34 -1.37 -8.39
CA GLY A 207 8.22 -1.24 -9.32
C GLY A 207 7.92 -2.54 -10.04
N LEU A 208 8.96 -3.26 -10.48
CA LEU A 208 8.81 -4.57 -11.11
C LEU A 208 8.22 -5.58 -10.14
N TRP A 209 8.78 -5.70 -8.93
CA TRP A 209 8.33 -6.67 -7.94
C TRP A 209 6.91 -6.35 -7.43
N VAL A 210 6.51 -5.08 -7.37
CA VAL A 210 5.11 -4.72 -7.12
C VAL A 210 4.23 -5.12 -8.31
N PHE A 211 4.64 -4.93 -9.56
CA PHE A 211 3.85 -5.40 -10.70
C PHE A 211 3.68 -6.93 -10.69
N LEU A 212 4.77 -7.68 -10.42
CA LEU A 212 4.72 -9.13 -10.28
C LEU A 212 3.81 -9.56 -9.11
N PHE A 213 3.79 -8.81 -8.00
CA PHE A 213 2.87 -9.02 -6.89
C PHE A 213 1.39 -8.94 -7.33
N ILE A 214 1.05 -7.98 -8.18
CA ILE A 214 -0.32 -7.85 -8.71
C ILE A 214 -0.67 -9.07 -9.56
N LEU A 215 0.26 -9.52 -10.41
CA LEU A 215 0.06 -10.71 -11.24
C LEU A 215 -0.03 -11.99 -10.39
N SER A 216 0.68 -12.08 -9.27
CA SER A 216 0.66 -13.27 -8.41
C SER A 216 -0.73 -13.55 -7.85
N LYS A 217 -1.57 -12.54 -7.65
CA LYS A 217 -2.94 -12.74 -7.16
C LYS A 217 -3.81 -13.58 -8.10
N TYR A 218 -3.53 -13.54 -9.41
CA TYR A 218 -4.18 -14.43 -10.37
C TYR A 218 -3.64 -15.86 -10.24
N ALA A 219 -2.33 -16.01 -10.04
CA ALA A 219 -1.69 -17.31 -9.87
C ALA A 219 -2.14 -18.00 -8.58
N GLU A 220 -2.29 -17.25 -7.49
CA GLU A 220 -2.75 -17.73 -6.17
C GLU A 220 -4.18 -18.30 -6.19
N LEU A 221 -4.98 -18.04 -7.23
CA LEU A 221 -6.28 -18.71 -7.41
C LEU A 221 -6.13 -20.23 -7.59
N LEU A 222 -4.96 -20.70 -8.00
CA LEU A 222 -4.64 -22.13 -8.10
C LEU A 222 -4.60 -22.81 -6.74
N ASP A 223 -4.36 -22.08 -5.63
CA ASP A 223 -4.42 -22.63 -4.27
C ASP A 223 -5.79 -23.25 -4.00
N THR A 224 -6.85 -22.53 -4.37
CA THR A 224 -8.23 -23.02 -4.24
C THR A 224 -8.50 -24.19 -5.17
N ALA A 225 -7.96 -24.18 -6.40
CA ALA A 225 -8.09 -25.31 -7.33
C ALA A 225 -7.50 -26.59 -6.73
N PHE A 226 -6.30 -26.52 -6.11
CA PHE A 226 -5.71 -27.65 -5.39
C PHE A 226 -6.60 -28.13 -4.23
N LEU A 227 -7.19 -27.22 -3.46
CA LEU A 227 -8.10 -27.61 -2.37
C LEU A 227 -9.34 -28.35 -2.89
N VAL A 228 -9.96 -27.85 -3.96
CA VAL A 228 -11.16 -28.46 -4.58
C VAL A 228 -10.86 -29.86 -5.10
N VAL A 229 -9.79 -29.99 -5.90
CA VAL A 229 -9.39 -31.27 -6.52
C VAL A 229 -8.95 -32.30 -5.46
N ARG A 230 -8.46 -31.85 -4.30
CA ARG A 230 -8.13 -32.74 -3.16
C ARG A 230 -9.30 -32.98 -2.20
N LYS A 231 -10.51 -32.50 -2.52
CA LYS A 231 -11.70 -32.54 -1.64
C LYS A 231 -11.45 -31.97 -0.24
N ARG A 232 -10.61 -30.94 -0.12
CA ARG A 232 -10.42 -30.20 1.13
C ARG A 232 -11.48 -29.11 1.24
N LYS A 233 -11.92 -28.82 2.47
CA LYS A 233 -12.94 -27.79 2.74
C LYS A 233 -12.37 -26.42 2.37
N VAL A 234 -12.96 -25.78 1.36
CA VAL A 234 -12.70 -24.37 1.04
C VAL A 234 -13.47 -23.51 2.04
N SER A 235 -12.75 -22.83 2.94
CA SER A 235 -13.39 -21.96 3.94
C SER A 235 -13.91 -20.68 3.30
N PHE A 236 -14.91 -20.04 3.93
CA PHE A 236 -15.39 -18.72 3.50
C PHE A 236 -14.25 -17.71 3.42
N LEU A 237 -13.44 -17.64 4.47
CA LEU A 237 -12.30 -16.74 4.56
C LEU A 237 -11.35 -16.92 3.37
N HIS A 238 -11.02 -18.16 2.99
CA HIS A 238 -10.08 -18.43 1.91
C HIS A 238 -10.59 -17.89 0.57
N TRP A 239 -11.77 -18.32 0.12
CA TRP A 239 -12.23 -17.92 -1.21
C TRP A 239 -12.61 -16.45 -1.30
N TYR A 240 -13.17 -15.90 -0.22
CA TYR A 240 -13.48 -14.48 -0.13
C TYR A 240 -12.21 -13.64 -0.13
N HIS A 241 -11.19 -14.05 0.62
CA HIS A 241 -9.88 -13.39 0.63
C HIS A 241 -9.27 -13.37 -0.77
N HIS A 242 -9.11 -14.51 -1.44
CA HIS A 242 -8.50 -14.56 -2.78
C HIS A 242 -9.26 -13.72 -3.82
N CYS A 243 -10.60 -13.70 -3.76
CA CYS A 243 -11.41 -12.84 -4.63
C CYS A 243 -11.21 -11.33 -4.32
N SER A 244 -11.31 -10.95 -3.04
CA SER A 244 -11.22 -9.55 -2.62
C SER A 244 -9.81 -8.97 -2.83
N VAL A 245 -8.75 -9.71 -2.50
CA VAL A 245 -7.38 -9.21 -2.70
C VAL A 245 -7.02 -9.11 -4.18
N LEU A 246 -7.51 -10.00 -5.04
CA LEU A 246 -7.33 -9.87 -6.49
C LEU A 246 -7.92 -8.56 -7.03
N LEU A 247 -9.18 -8.31 -6.70
CA LEU A 247 -9.88 -7.09 -7.13
C LEU A 247 -9.22 -5.84 -6.56
N TYR A 248 -8.90 -5.85 -5.26
CA TYR A 248 -8.25 -4.75 -4.58
C TYR A 248 -6.89 -4.44 -5.18
N CYS A 249 -6.02 -5.43 -5.35
CA CYS A 249 -4.67 -5.23 -5.87
C CYS A 249 -4.68 -4.65 -7.28
N TRP A 250 -5.50 -5.22 -8.18
CA TRP A 250 -5.61 -4.71 -9.55
C TRP A 250 -6.10 -3.25 -9.59
N HIS A 251 -7.12 -2.94 -8.78
CA HIS A 251 -7.67 -1.59 -8.68
C HIS A 251 -6.66 -0.60 -8.06
N ALA A 252 -5.94 -1.00 -7.01
CA ALA A 252 -4.91 -0.16 -6.40
C ALA A 252 -3.77 0.12 -7.37
N PHE A 253 -3.37 -0.87 -8.17
CA PHE A 253 -2.28 -0.73 -9.13
C PHE A 253 -2.63 0.19 -10.31
N LEU A 254 -3.83 0.04 -10.88
CA LEU A 254 -4.24 0.85 -12.03
C LEU A 254 -4.39 2.34 -11.66
N TRP A 255 -4.73 2.64 -10.40
CA TRP A 255 -4.82 3.99 -9.84
C TRP A 255 -3.52 4.47 -9.20
N GLU A 256 -2.43 3.71 -9.30
CA GLU A 256 -1.11 4.09 -8.77
C GLU A 256 -1.17 4.48 -7.27
N SER A 257 -1.94 3.71 -6.49
CA SER A 257 -2.24 4.00 -5.09
C SER A 257 -0.97 4.02 -4.22
N PRO A 258 -0.64 5.12 -3.52
CA PRO A 258 0.57 5.23 -2.70
C PRO A 258 0.72 4.14 -1.63
N ALA A 259 -0.41 3.71 -1.04
CA ALA A 259 -0.42 2.73 0.03
C ALA A 259 -0.10 1.29 -0.46
N GLY A 260 -0.04 1.06 -1.78
CA GLY A 260 0.15 -0.28 -2.35
C GLY A 260 1.45 -0.94 -1.92
N ILE A 261 2.53 -0.18 -1.74
CA ILE A 261 3.83 -0.72 -1.30
C ILE A 261 3.77 -1.35 0.10
N TYR A 262 3.00 -0.79 1.03
CA TYR A 262 2.81 -1.36 2.36
C TYR A 262 2.13 -2.72 2.29
N PHE A 263 1.02 -2.77 1.53
CA PHE A 263 0.26 -3.99 1.35
C PHE A 263 1.10 -5.08 0.70
N ALA A 264 1.80 -4.76 -0.40
CA ALA A 264 2.67 -5.69 -1.11
C ALA A 264 3.81 -6.22 -0.22
N THR A 265 4.50 -5.33 0.49
CA THR A 265 5.65 -5.67 1.35
C THR A 265 5.25 -6.61 2.49
N ILE A 266 4.16 -6.28 3.20
CA ILE A 266 3.66 -7.10 4.31
C ILE A 266 3.16 -8.44 3.78
N ASN A 267 2.40 -8.45 2.67
CA ASN A 267 1.88 -9.68 2.09
C ASN A 267 3.03 -10.60 1.63
N TYR A 268 4.05 -10.06 0.95
CA TYR A 268 5.24 -10.82 0.60
C TYR A 268 5.92 -11.46 1.80
N SER A 269 6.07 -10.70 2.89
CA SER A 269 6.68 -11.19 4.12
C SER A 269 5.89 -12.34 4.74
N VAL A 270 4.56 -12.17 4.86
CA VAL A 270 3.68 -13.21 5.42
C VAL A 270 3.61 -14.43 4.49
N HIS A 271 3.51 -14.24 3.18
CA HIS A 271 3.44 -15.32 2.20
C HIS A 271 4.74 -16.13 2.14
N ALA A 272 5.90 -15.50 2.30
CA ALA A 272 7.16 -16.23 2.43
C ALA A 272 7.13 -17.19 3.64
N VAL A 273 6.65 -16.74 4.80
CA VAL A 273 6.56 -17.64 5.97
C VAL A 273 5.47 -18.70 5.78
N MET A 274 4.31 -18.31 5.26
CA MET A 274 3.14 -19.18 5.09
C MET A 274 3.40 -20.32 4.10
N TYR A 275 3.94 -20.04 2.91
CA TYR A 275 4.22 -21.08 1.91
C TYR A 275 5.43 -21.95 2.26
N LEU A 276 6.36 -21.46 3.08
CA LEU A 276 7.40 -22.31 3.64
C LEU A 276 6.84 -23.32 4.65
N TYR A 277 5.79 -22.93 5.38
CA TYR A 277 5.10 -23.80 6.33
C TYR A 277 4.21 -24.86 5.64
N TYR A 278 3.58 -24.50 4.51
CA TYR A 278 2.67 -25.38 3.76
C TYR A 278 3.37 -26.44 2.91
#